data_AF-X0V169-F1
#
_entry.id   AF-X0V169-F1
#
_cell.length_a   1.000
_cell.length_b   1.000
_cell.length_c   1.000
_cell.angle_alpha   90.00
_cell.angle_beta   90.00
_cell.angle_gamma   90.00
#
_symmetry.space_group_name_H-M   'P 1'
#
loop_
_entity.id
_entity.type
_entity.pdbx_description
1 polymer ?
#
loop_
_entity_poly.entity_id
_entity_poly.type
_entity_poly.pdbx_seq_one_letter_code
_entity_poly.pdbx_strand_id
1 'polypeptide(L)' 'MNSTKAQFAEEILIVDDKPANLRLLSQMLADRGYVVRAVKSGVRALESIRATPPNLILLDIKMPG' A
#
# COMPACT_ATOMS: atom_id res chain seq x y z
N MET A 1 -10.74 32.19 5.96
CA MET A 1 -11.04 30.89 6.59
C MET A 1 -10.77 29.79 5.57
N ASN A 2 -9.52 29.37 5.39
CA ASN A 2 -9.20 28.16 4.62
C ASN A 2 -8.46 27.22 5.57
N SER A 3 -9.20 26.23 6.06
CA SER A 3 -8.69 25.20 6.95
C SER A 3 -7.55 24.45 6.27
N THR A 4 -6.36 24.56 6.85
CA THR A 4 -5.20 23.75 6.55
C THR A 4 -5.51 22.29 6.93
N LYS A 5 -6.14 21.52 6.05
CA LYS A 5 -6.00 20.07 6.13
C LYS A 5 -4.51 19.81 5.91
N ALA A 6 -3.82 19.35 6.95
CA ALA A 6 -2.50 18.76 6.76
C ALA A 6 -2.63 17.74 5.61
N GLN A 7 -1.87 17.97 4.55
CA GLN A 7 -1.84 17.10 3.38
C GLN A 7 -1.10 15.83 3.79
N PHE A 8 -1.76 14.98 4.58
CA PHE A 8 -1.27 13.64 4.85
C PHE A 8 -1.26 12.93 3.51
N ALA A 9 -0.08 12.53 3.05
CA ALA A 9 0.01 11.67 1.89
C ALA A 9 -0.66 10.34 2.27
N GLU A 10 -1.86 10.10 1.74
CA GLU A 10 -2.63 8.88 2.00
C GLU A 10 -1.77 7.67 1.60
N GLU A 11 -1.52 6.77 2.53
CA GLU A 11 -0.66 5.62 2.32
C GLU A 11 -1.46 4.39 1.89
N ILE A 12 -1.02 3.75 0.82
CA ILE A 12 -1.61 2.53 0.27
C ILE A 12 -0.65 1.35 0.48
N LEU A 13 -1.14 0.31 1.15
CA LEU A 13 -0.44 -0.98 1.25
C LEU A 13 -0.88 -1.90 0.11
N ILE A 14 0.08 -2.39 -0.68
CA ILE A 14 -0.15 -3.39 -1.72
C ILE A 14 0.39 -4.73 -1.26
N VAL A 15 -0.42 -5.78 -1.40
CA VAL A 15 -0.10 -7.15 -1.00
C VAL A 15 -0.31 -8.06 -2.21
N ASP A 16 0.79 -8.53 -2.81
CA ASP A 16 0.77 -9.38 -4.02
C ASP A 16 2.08 -10.19 -4.08
N ASP A 17 2.01 -11.48 -4.42
CA ASP A 17 3.17 -12.37 -4.45
C ASP A 17 4.04 -12.20 -5.71
N LYS A 18 3.51 -11.55 -6.76
CA LYS A 18 4.20 -11.30 -8.03
C LYS A 18 4.95 -9.97 -7.98
N PRO A 19 6.30 -9.99 -8.06
CA PRO A 19 7.08 -8.75 -8.03
C PRO A 19 6.76 -7.77 -9.17
N ALA A 20 6.27 -8.27 -10.30
CA ALA A 20 5.86 -7.43 -11.42
C ALA A 20 4.62 -6.58 -11.08
N ASN A 21 3.62 -7.17 -10.43
CA ASN A 21 2.40 -6.47 -10.00
C ASN A 21 2.72 -5.40 -8.96
N LEU A 22 3.53 -5.75 -7.95
CA LEU A 22 3.98 -4.79 -6.94
C LEU A 22 4.68 -3.59 -7.56
N ARG A 23 5.61 -3.80 -8.51
CA ARG A 23 6.31 -2.69 -9.20
C ARG A 23 5.35 -1.83 -10.01
N LEU A 24 4.50 -2.44 -10.82
CA LEU A 24 3.55 -1.74 -11.68
C LEU A 24 2.60 -0.87 -10.85
N LEU A 25 1.96 -1.46 -9.84
CA LEU A 25 0.99 -0.76 -9.01
C LEU A 25 1.67 0.33 -8.16
N SER A 26 2.87 0.07 -7.65
CA SER A 26 3.61 1.08 -6.88
C SER A 26 3.93 2.30 -7.74
N GLN A 27 4.39 2.10 -8.98
CA GLN A 27 4.64 3.21 -9.89
C GLN A 27 3.35 3.99 -10.19
N MET A 28 2.27 3.29 -10.57
CA MET A 28 0.99 3.91 -10.93
C MET A 28 0.38 4.75 -9.80
N LEU A 29 0.56 4.32 -8.54
CA LEU A 29 0.04 5.04 -7.37
C LEU A 29 0.98 6.17 -6.93
N ALA A 30 2.30 5.95 -6.98
CA ALA A 30 3.28 7.00 -6.71
C ALA A 30 3.17 8.16 -7.71
N ASP A 31 2.93 7.88 -8.99
CA ASP A 31 2.69 8.89 -10.04
C ASP A 31 1.44 9.75 -9.76
N ARG A 32 0.53 9.26 -8.91
CA ARG A 32 -0.67 9.99 -8.46
C ARG A 32 -0.49 10.69 -7.10
N GLY A 33 0.72 10.64 -6.53
CA GLY A 33 1.07 11.31 -5.28
C GLY A 33 0.76 10.51 -4.02
N TYR A 34 0.45 9.21 -4.13
CA TYR A 34 0.28 8.34 -2.97
C TYR A 34 1.63 7.85 -2.43
N VAL A 35 1.73 7.68 -1.12
CA VAL A 35 2.83 6.91 -0.52
C VAL A 35 2.45 5.44 -0.62
N VAL A 36 3.37 4.63 -1.14
CA VAL A 36 3.10 3.21 -1.38
C VAL A 36 4.04 2.35 -0.55
N ARG A 37 3.45 1.39 0.16
CA ARG A 37 4.16 0.28 0.79
C ARG A 37 3.78 -1.02 0.11
N ALA A 38 4.76 -1.86 -0.19
CA ALA A 38 4.54 -3.11 -0.92
C ALA A 38 5.08 -4.31 -0.13
N VAL A 39 4.29 -5.37 -0.01
CA VAL A 39 4.67 -6.63 0.66
C VAL A 39 4.26 -7.83 -0.20
N LYS A 40 5.03 -8.93 -0.08
CA LYS A 40 4.88 -10.13 -0.93
C LYS A 40 4.10 -11.28 -0.30
N SER A 41 3.58 -11.11 0.92
CA SER A 41 2.86 -12.17 1.61
C SER A 41 1.87 -11.62 2.63
N GLY A 42 0.83 -12.40 2.92
CA GLY A 42 -0.17 -12.08 3.93
C GLY A 42 0.43 -11.94 5.34
N VAL A 43 1.37 -12.80 5.72
CA VAL A 43 2.04 -12.71 7.04
C VAL A 43 2.76 -11.37 7.21
N ARG A 44 3.54 -10.96 6.21
CA ARG A 44 4.23 -9.66 6.22
C ARG A 44 3.24 -8.49 6.16
N ALA A 45 2.12 -8.65 5.47
CA ALA A 45 1.06 -7.65 5.47
C ALA A 45 0.50 -7.43 6.88
N LEU A 46 0.15 -8.51 7.59
CA LEU A 46 -0.37 -8.41 8.96
C LEU A 46 0.65 -7.78 9.93
N GLU A 47 1.92 -8.14 9.82
CA GLU A 47 3.00 -7.49 10.59
C GLU A 47 3.11 -6.00 10.27
N SER A 48 3.10 -5.65 8.98
CA SER A 48 3.19 -4.26 8.52
C SER A 48 2.00 -3.43 8.98
N ILE A 49 0.77 -3.96 8.90
CA ILE A 49 -0.46 -3.28 9.31
C ILE A 49 -0.44 -3.00 10.81
N ARG A 50 0.02 -3.96 11.63
CA ARG A 50 0.15 -3.77 13.08
C ARG A 50 1.20 -2.71 13.44
N ALA A 51 2.30 -2.64 12.69
CA ALA A 51 3.36 -1.67 12.93
C ALA A 51 2.99 -0.26 12.45
N THR A 52 2.32 -0.15 11.30
CA THR A 52 1.88 1.11 10.73
C THR A 52 0.61 0.88 9.90
N PRO A 53 -0.58 1.22 10.44
CA PRO A 53 -1.83 1.05 9.72
C PRO A 53 -1.87 1.92 8.45
N PRO A 54 -2.11 1.35 7.26
CA PRO A 54 -2.30 2.12 6.04
C PRO A 54 -3.72 2.69 5.97
N ASN A 55 -3.95 3.68 5.10
CA ASN A 55 -5.27 4.25 4.83
C ASN A 55 -6.12 3.33 3.94
N LEU A 56 -5.46 2.57 3.05
CA LEU A 56 -6.07 1.63 2.12
C LEU A 56 -5.18 0.39 1.92
N ILE A 57 -5.80 -0.77 1.74
CA ILE A 57 -5.10 -2.01 1.38
C ILE A 57 -5.61 -2.49 0.02
N LEU A 58 -4.69 -2.76 -0.90
CA LEU A 58 -4.92 -3.49 -2.14
C LEU A 58 -4.34 -4.90 -1.99
N LEU A 59 -5.21 -5.90 -1.97
CA LEU A 59 -4.87 -7.28 -1.66
C LEU A 59 -5.15 -8.20 -2.86
N ASP A 60 -4.14 -8.94 -3.31
CA ASP A 60 -4.36 -10.10 -4.18
C ASP A 60 -5.00 -11.23 -3.36
N ILE A 61 -6.15 -11.71 -3.84
CA ILE A 61 -6.89 -12.80 -3.21
C ILE A 61 -6.28 -14.18 -3.54
N LYS A 62 -5.49 -14.27 -4.61
CA LYS A 62 -4.85 -15.53 -5.05
C LYS A 62 -3.35 -15.48 -4.79
N MET A 63 -2.98 -15.53 -3.52
CA MET A 63 -1.59 -15.76 -3.11
C MET A 63 -1.42 -17.18 -2.54
N PRO A 64 -0.30 -17.85 -2.81
CA PRO A 64 0.07 -19.07 -2.10
C PRO A 64 0.44 -18.74 -0.64
N GLY A 65 -0.10 -19.51 0.30
CA GLY A 65 0.13 -19.32 1.73
C GLY A 65 -0.99 -19.89 2.58
#